data_AF-A0A412J6B2-F1
#
_entry.id   AF-A0A412J6B2-F1
#
_cell.length_a   1.000
_cell.length_b   1.000
_cell.length_c   1.000
_cell.angle_alpha   90.00
_cell.angle_beta   90.00
_cell.angle_gamma   90.00
#
_symmetry.space_group_name_H-M   'P 1'
#
loop_
_entity.id
_entity.type
_entity.pdbx_description
1 polymer ?
#
loop_
_entity_poly.entity_id
_entity_poly.type
_entity_poly.pdbx_seq_one_letter_code
_entity_poly.pdbx_strand_id
1 'polypeptide(L)'
;MNFTKTKKVVAAGLSALMMMTGTTSVFAAESGDKSANLNYQVSSSYDWIIHSAIDFGADAGVGKTVDRTGNQVKVLKNVIPEDKYLNISVKGSGANDAFTVDNGGSEVLNYDVSDDNGAVGVNGNVLSVPAGTNTATQNMGFKLNTTKKSAEVAGQYNGRVIYNASVGDKNGGTTSGDSTSSGTGSTGGTESSGGTVTTPSELKTLDIEGTKYVVLEERENNQALVMTADSIGKRAFHPGDRDDQLSIYEGSRIDNYLENEWYNGLSSTMKMAIQTSDIKQSSYSNNSPDSKQETGPNGQVYNTISRHAFLPSVSEIGKVVDLKNPDKVKMFLNGIDIWTRDSYQGSANSVEYLTAYIGSLYNQGARSKLDVRPAFVIDLSQVNYSVVK
;
A
#
# COMPACT_ATOMS: atom_id res chain seq x y z
N MET A 1 -14.64 -42.44 -23.76
CA MET A 1 -15.36 -43.46 -24.54
C MET A 1 -15.56 -42.93 -25.96
N ASN A 2 -15.06 -43.71 -26.93
CA ASN A 2 -15.18 -43.69 -28.40
C ASN A 2 -14.82 -42.38 -29.16
N PHE A 3 -13.66 -42.23 -29.83
CA PHE A 3 -13.15 -42.89 -31.07
C PHE A 3 -14.19 -42.84 -32.21
N THR A 4 -13.97 -42.38 -33.46
CA THR A 4 -12.80 -42.00 -34.26
C THR A 4 -13.28 -41.30 -35.55
N LYS A 5 -12.38 -40.53 -36.18
CA LYS A 5 -12.14 -40.20 -37.62
C LYS A 5 -13.04 -40.90 -38.67
N THR A 6 -13.27 -40.32 -39.86
CA THR A 6 -12.55 -40.68 -41.11
C THR A 6 -12.97 -39.90 -42.38
N LYS A 7 -11.96 -39.30 -43.05
CA LYS A 7 -11.60 -39.21 -44.51
C LYS A 7 -12.64 -38.85 -45.59
N LYS A 8 -12.33 -37.81 -46.39
CA LYS A 8 -11.74 -37.78 -47.77
C LYS A 8 -12.66 -38.20 -48.93
N VAL A 9 -12.92 -37.20 -49.79
CA VAL A 9 -12.83 -37.15 -51.26
C VAL A 9 -12.86 -38.48 -52.03
N VAL A 10 -13.84 -38.65 -52.93
CA VAL A 10 -13.65 -39.14 -54.32
C VAL A 10 -14.77 -38.56 -55.21
N ALA A 11 -14.35 -37.91 -56.29
CA ALA A 11 -15.14 -37.64 -57.48
C ALA A 11 -14.90 -38.76 -58.51
N ALA A 12 -15.94 -39.27 -59.17
CA ALA A 12 -15.98 -39.75 -60.56
C ALA A 12 -17.27 -40.53 -60.83
N GLY A 13 -17.92 -40.27 -61.97
CA GLY A 13 -18.99 -41.12 -62.51
C GLY A 13 -19.94 -40.37 -63.45
N LEU A 14 -19.60 -40.33 -64.73
CA LEU A 14 -20.36 -39.71 -65.83
C LEU A 14 -21.64 -40.48 -66.21
N SER A 15 -22.58 -39.71 -66.76
CA SER A 15 -23.54 -40.02 -67.85
C SER A 15 -25.00 -40.30 -67.50
N ALA A 16 -25.88 -39.39 -67.94
CA ALA A 16 -26.96 -39.63 -68.92
C ALA A 16 -27.96 -38.45 -68.90
N LEU A 17 -28.13 -37.82 -70.05
CA LEU A 17 -29.04 -36.72 -70.33
C LEU A 17 -30.49 -37.22 -70.44
N MET A 18 -31.40 -36.72 -69.61
CA MET A 18 -32.84 -36.64 -69.92
C MET A 18 -33.43 -35.37 -69.31
N MET A 19 -34.01 -34.54 -70.17
CA MET A 19 -34.72 -33.30 -69.85
C MET A 19 -36.07 -33.61 -69.17
N MET A 20 -36.38 -32.94 -68.07
CA MET A 20 -37.74 -32.62 -67.66
C MET A 20 -37.72 -31.34 -66.81
N THR A 21 -38.57 -30.39 -67.19
CA THR A 21 -38.86 -29.12 -66.54
C THR A 21 -39.37 -29.32 -65.10
N GLY A 22 -38.77 -28.61 -64.14
CA GLY A 22 -39.28 -28.58 -62.76
C GLY A 22 -38.56 -27.54 -61.92
N THR A 23 -39.22 -26.38 -61.77
CA THR A 23 -39.08 -25.39 -60.69
C THR A 23 -37.67 -24.86 -60.38
N THR A 24 -37.49 -23.57 -60.64
CA THR A 24 -36.41 -22.73 -60.09
C THR A 24 -36.26 -22.96 -58.59
N SER A 25 -35.24 -23.71 -58.17
CA SER A 25 -34.71 -23.56 -56.81
C SER A 25 -33.83 -22.32 -56.84
N VAL A 26 -34.46 -21.17 -56.60
CA VAL A 26 -33.74 -20.01 -56.08
C VAL A 26 -33.23 -20.46 -54.72
N PHE A 27 -31.99 -20.93 -54.66
CA PHE A 27 -31.26 -20.93 -53.40
C PHE A 27 -31.06 -19.45 -53.07
N ALA A 28 -32.00 -18.90 -52.31
CA ALA A 28 -31.69 -17.74 -51.50
C ALA A 28 -30.45 -18.15 -50.70
N ALA A 29 -29.31 -17.52 -50.99
CA ALA A 29 -28.17 -17.62 -50.11
C ALA A 29 -28.68 -17.11 -48.76
N GLU A 30 -28.91 -18.01 -47.81
CA GLU A 30 -29.11 -17.61 -46.42
C GLU A 30 -27.92 -16.71 -46.08
N SER A 31 -28.20 -15.49 -45.60
CA SER A 31 -27.17 -14.69 -44.94
C SER A 31 -26.72 -15.51 -43.76
N GLY A 32 -25.63 -16.26 -43.94
CA GLY A 32 -25.04 -17.08 -42.90
C GLY A 32 -24.36 -16.17 -41.91
N ASP A 33 -25.16 -15.42 -41.15
CA ASP A 33 -24.67 -14.50 -40.13
C ASP A 33 -23.99 -15.34 -39.06
N LYS A 34 -22.67 -15.18 -38.98
CA LYS A 34 -21.83 -15.80 -37.97
C LYS A 34 -21.60 -14.77 -36.89
N SER A 35 -22.05 -15.07 -35.68
CA SER A 35 -21.76 -14.27 -34.50
C SER A 35 -20.70 -14.95 -33.63
N ALA A 36 -20.03 -14.14 -32.81
CA ALA A 36 -19.13 -14.59 -31.76
C ALA A 36 -19.43 -13.77 -30.50
N ASN A 37 -19.27 -14.38 -29.33
CA ASN A 37 -19.46 -13.69 -28.06
C ASN A 37 -18.25 -12.80 -27.76
N LEU A 38 -18.49 -11.52 -27.52
CA LEU A 38 -17.49 -10.56 -27.05
C LEU A 38 -17.71 -10.34 -25.56
N ASN A 39 -16.71 -10.68 -24.75
CA ASN A 39 -16.78 -10.58 -23.29
C ASN A 39 -15.77 -9.55 -22.77
N TYR A 40 -16.21 -8.64 -21.92
CA TYR A 40 -15.37 -7.67 -21.21
C TYR A 40 -15.90 -7.54 -19.78
N GLN A 41 -15.02 -7.65 -18.78
CA GLN A 41 -15.38 -7.54 -17.37
C GLN A 41 -14.48 -6.52 -16.69
N VAL A 42 -15.10 -5.62 -15.93
CA VAL A 42 -14.40 -4.65 -15.08
C VAL A 42 -14.71 -4.98 -13.63
N SER A 43 -13.68 -5.27 -12.85
CA SER A 43 -13.81 -5.51 -11.41
C SER A 43 -13.82 -4.20 -10.63
N SER A 44 -14.72 -4.10 -9.65
CA SER A 44 -14.79 -2.95 -8.75
C SER A 44 -13.55 -2.85 -7.87
N SER A 45 -12.94 -1.68 -7.79
CA SER A 45 -11.82 -1.35 -6.91
C SER A 45 -11.69 0.17 -6.76
N TYR A 46 -11.31 0.63 -5.59
CA TYR A 46 -10.99 2.04 -5.33
C TYR A 46 -9.71 2.15 -4.52
N ASP A 47 -9.04 3.29 -4.66
CA ASP A 47 -7.80 3.63 -3.99
C ASP A 47 -7.87 5.09 -3.52
N TRP A 48 -7.43 5.34 -2.31
CA TRP A 48 -7.54 6.65 -1.66
C TRP A 48 -6.51 6.80 -0.55
N ILE A 49 -6.09 8.04 -0.33
CA ILE A 49 -5.09 8.41 0.67
C ILE A 49 -5.62 9.55 1.54
N ILE A 50 -5.05 9.65 2.73
CA ILE A 50 -5.27 10.77 3.64
C ILE A 50 -3.93 11.46 3.90
N HIS A 51 -4.01 12.68 4.42
CA HIS A 51 -2.85 13.41 4.94
C HIS A 51 -2.07 12.59 5.98
N SER A 52 -0.81 12.97 6.19
CA SER A 52 0.03 12.41 7.25
C SER A 52 -0.42 12.85 8.65
N ALA A 53 0.45 12.66 9.66
CA ALA A 53 0.20 13.12 11.01
C ALA A 53 -0.13 14.62 11.07
N ILE A 54 -1.10 14.98 11.91
CA ILE A 54 -1.45 16.37 12.22
C ILE A 54 -0.72 16.73 13.52
N ASP A 55 0.19 17.69 13.44
CA ASP A 55 0.89 18.24 14.61
C ASP A 55 0.27 19.59 14.98
N PHE A 56 -0.28 19.68 16.20
CA PHE A 56 -0.81 20.92 16.75
C PHE A 56 0.26 21.78 17.46
N GLY A 57 1.48 21.29 17.62
CA GLY A 57 2.57 21.98 18.32
C GLY A 57 2.47 21.88 19.84
N ALA A 58 3.15 22.80 20.55
CA ALA A 58 3.26 22.79 22.00
C ALA A 58 2.93 24.17 22.60
N ASP A 59 2.58 24.18 23.89
CA ASP A 59 2.48 25.37 24.75
C ASP A 59 1.64 26.52 24.17
N ALA A 60 0.49 26.19 23.59
CA ALA A 60 -0.41 27.19 23.01
C ALA A 60 -1.02 28.11 24.08
N GLY A 61 -1.15 27.65 25.33
CA GLY A 61 -1.72 28.40 26.42
C GLY A 61 -3.24 28.24 26.54
N VAL A 62 -3.76 28.63 27.70
CA VAL A 62 -5.18 28.54 28.07
C VAL A 62 -6.10 29.33 27.10
N GLY A 63 -7.22 28.72 26.72
CA GLY A 63 -8.31 29.38 25.99
C GLY A 63 -7.97 29.77 24.55
N LYS A 64 -6.97 29.12 23.96
CA LYS A 64 -6.55 29.28 22.57
C LYS A 64 -7.12 28.20 21.66
N THR A 65 -7.19 28.53 20.38
CA THR A 65 -7.48 27.59 19.30
C THR A 65 -6.26 27.53 18.37
N VAL A 66 -5.83 26.32 18.04
CA VAL A 66 -4.71 26.09 17.12
C VAL A 66 -5.25 25.48 15.83
N ASP A 67 -5.07 26.19 14.72
CA ASP A 67 -5.58 25.80 13.39
C ASP A 67 -4.50 25.06 12.59
N ARG A 68 -4.91 23.99 11.89
CA ARG A 68 -4.10 23.21 10.98
C ARG A 68 -4.87 22.97 9.67
N THR A 69 -4.39 23.61 8.62
CA THR A 69 -4.91 23.53 7.25
C THR A 69 -3.91 22.84 6.32
N GLY A 70 -4.29 22.59 5.07
CA GLY A 70 -3.44 21.89 4.09
C GLY A 70 -3.53 20.35 4.16
N ASN A 71 -4.38 19.83 5.05
CA ASN A 71 -4.69 18.41 5.12
C ASN A 71 -5.67 18.03 4.01
N GLN A 72 -5.54 16.84 3.43
CA GLN A 72 -6.36 16.40 2.32
C GLN A 72 -6.76 14.94 2.42
N VAL A 73 -7.93 14.61 1.86
CA VAL A 73 -8.35 13.25 1.52
C VAL A 73 -8.40 13.18 -0.01
N LYS A 74 -7.72 12.20 -0.61
CA LYS A 74 -7.65 12.07 -2.07
C LYS A 74 -8.08 10.67 -2.50
N VAL A 75 -9.03 10.60 -3.40
CA VAL A 75 -9.37 9.40 -4.16
C VAL A 75 -8.48 9.38 -5.41
N LEU A 76 -7.69 8.32 -5.55
CA LEU A 76 -6.73 8.12 -6.64
C LEU A 76 -7.29 7.18 -7.71
N LYS A 77 -8.21 6.31 -7.32
CA LYS A 77 -8.93 5.40 -8.22
C LYS A 77 -10.33 5.16 -7.69
N ASN A 78 -11.31 5.14 -8.59
CA ASN A 78 -12.68 4.82 -8.23
C ASN A 78 -13.39 4.12 -9.39
N VAL A 79 -13.26 2.80 -9.40
CA VAL A 79 -13.96 1.90 -10.32
C VAL A 79 -14.99 1.16 -9.48
N ILE A 80 -16.22 1.63 -9.47
CA ILE A 80 -17.30 1.09 -8.65
C ILE A 80 -18.54 0.83 -9.53
N PRO A 81 -19.52 0.04 -9.06
CA PRO A 81 -20.73 -0.24 -9.83
C PRO A 81 -21.45 1.05 -10.24
N GLU A 82 -22.14 0.99 -11.38
CA GLU A 82 -23.01 2.08 -11.85
C GLU A 82 -24.02 2.47 -10.76
N ASP A 83 -24.41 3.74 -10.76
CA ASP A 83 -25.32 4.35 -9.77
C ASP A 83 -24.84 4.30 -8.31
N LYS A 84 -23.55 4.03 -8.06
CA LYS A 84 -22.94 4.06 -6.72
C LYS A 84 -21.94 5.18 -6.54
N TYR A 85 -21.64 5.45 -5.27
CA TYR A 85 -20.67 6.42 -4.79
C TYR A 85 -19.68 5.74 -3.86
N LEU A 86 -18.41 6.13 -3.97
CA LEU A 86 -17.43 5.94 -2.91
C LEU A 86 -17.62 7.06 -1.90
N ASN A 87 -18.10 6.71 -0.72
CA ASN A 87 -18.34 7.62 0.39
C ASN A 87 -17.23 7.49 1.42
N ILE A 88 -16.64 8.61 1.81
CA ILE A 88 -15.62 8.69 2.85
C ILE A 88 -16.19 9.49 4.01
N SER A 89 -16.23 8.88 5.19
CA SER A 89 -16.63 9.53 6.44
C SER A 89 -15.47 9.66 7.41
N VAL A 90 -15.61 10.57 8.38
CA VAL A 90 -14.57 10.89 9.36
C VAL A 90 -15.09 10.78 10.79
N LYS A 91 -14.24 10.29 11.70
CA LYS A 91 -14.55 10.16 13.13
C LYS A 91 -13.29 10.29 13.99
N GLY A 92 -13.43 10.57 15.28
CA GLY A 92 -12.31 10.68 16.20
C GLY A 92 -12.04 9.37 16.95
N SER A 93 -10.91 9.30 17.66
CA SER A 93 -10.56 8.17 18.54
C SER A 93 -11.07 8.30 19.97
N GLY A 94 -11.73 9.41 20.31
CA GLY A 94 -12.28 9.65 21.63
C GLY A 94 -13.46 8.72 21.96
N ALA A 95 -13.94 8.81 23.21
CA ALA A 95 -15.15 8.12 23.62
C ALA A 95 -16.32 8.47 22.70
N ASN A 96 -17.11 7.47 22.29
CA ASN A 96 -18.20 7.62 21.31
C ASN A 96 -17.73 8.25 19.98
N ASP A 97 -16.52 7.89 19.53
CA ASP A 97 -15.90 8.39 18.30
C ASP A 97 -15.68 9.92 18.28
N ALA A 98 -15.65 10.56 19.45
CA ALA A 98 -15.49 12.01 19.57
C ALA A 98 -14.11 12.49 19.06
N PHE A 99 -14.09 13.69 18.49
CA PHE A 99 -12.88 14.38 18.05
C PHE A 99 -12.11 14.95 19.25
N THR A 100 -11.35 14.08 19.92
CA THR A 100 -10.59 14.45 21.11
C THR A 100 -9.16 13.95 21.11
N VAL A 101 -8.30 14.64 21.84
CA VAL A 101 -6.96 14.20 22.24
C VAL A 101 -6.89 14.14 23.76
N ASP A 102 -6.15 13.19 24.31
CA ASP A 102 -5.98 13.01 25.77
C ASP A 102 -4.51 12.85 26.14
N ASN A 103 -4.17 13.18 27.39
CA ASN A 103 -2.81 13.08 27.91
C ASN A 103 -2.50 11.75 28.62
N GLY A 104 -3.32 10.70 28.41
CA GLY A 104 -3.27 9.45 29.16
C GLY A 104 -3.74 9.57 30.62
N GLY A 105 -4.13 10.76 31.06
CA GLY A 105 -4.71 11.04 32.38
C GLY A 105 -6.19 11.40 32.27
N SER A 106 -6.63 12.38 33.07
CA SER A 106 -8.02 12.87 33.07
C SER A 106 -8.27 14.06 32.15
N GLU A 107 -7.23 14.65 31.54
CA GLU A 107 -7.41 15.83 30.67
C GLU A 107 -7.69 15.37 29.24
N VAL A 108 -8.81 15.86 28.70
CA VAL A 108 -9.26 15.61 27.33
C VAL A 108 -9.54 16.95 26.68
N LEU A 109 -8.95 17.19 25.51
CA LEU A 109 -9.17 18.38 24.70
C LEU A 109 -9.93 18.03 23.42
N ASN A 110 -10.83 18.91 23.02
CA ASN A 110 -11.61 18.73 21.79
C ASN A 110 -10.88 19.39 20.62
N TYR A 111 -11.01 18.79 19.43
CA TYR A 111 -10.67 19.46 18.19
C TYR A 111 -11.87 19.46 17.24
N ASP A 112 -12.01 20.53 16.46
CA ASP A 112 -13.03 20.63 15.43
C ASP A 112 -12.48 20.14 14.09
N VAL A 113 -13.35 19.53 13.29
CA VAL A 113 -13.04 19.06 11.93
C VAL A 113 -13.90 19.84 10.94
N SER A 114 -13.31 20.26 9.83
CA SER A 114 -14.01 20.90 8.73
C SER A 114 -13.54 20.39 7.38
N ASP A 115 -14.38 20.52 6.37
CA ASP A 115 -14.06 20.32 4.96
C ASP A 115 -14.25 21.63 4.18
N ASP A 116 -14.23 21.59 2.85
CA ASP A 116 -14.47 22.77 1.99
C ASP A 116 -15.92 23.29 2.10
N ASN A 117 -16.85 22.50 2.65
CA ASN A 117 -18.26 22.83 2.85
C ASN A 117 -18.56 23.34 4.27
N GLY A 118 -17.61 23.27 5.19
CA GLY A 118 -17.72 23.79 6.55
C GLY A 118 -17.47 22.75 7.63
N ALA A 119 -18.12 22.90 8.79
CA ALA A 119 -17.90 22.02 9.93
C ALA A 119 -18.45 20.61 9.67
N VAL A 120 -17.67 19.59 10.06
CA VAL A 120 -18.01 18.18 9.89
C VAL A 120 -18.21 17.53 11.25
N GLY A 121 -19.36 16.90 11.44
CA GLY A 121 -19.68 16.15 12.66
C GLY A 121 -19.03 14.76 12.69
N VAL A 122 -19.08 14.10 13.85
CA VAL A 122 -18.65 12.71 14.02
C VAL A 122 -19.44 11.81 13.07
N ASN A 123 -18.74 10.91 12.37
CA ASN A 123 -19.27 10.06 11.30
C ASN A 123 -19.83 10.84 10.09
N GLY A 124 -19.53 12.14 9.99
CA GLY A 124 -19.91 12.96 8.85
C GLY A 124 -19.20 12.51 7.57
N ASN A 125 -19.93 12.55 6.46
CA ASN A 125 -19.38 12.27 5.13
C ASN A 125 -18.62 13.50 4.60
N VAL A 126 -17.36 13.32 4.25
CA VAL A 126 -16.46 14.39 3.78
C VAL A 126 -16.24 14.34 2.27
N LEU A 127 -16.43 13.18 1.63
CA LEU A 127 -16.23 13.05 0.19
C LEU A 127 -17.11 11.94 -0.37
N SER A 128 -17.84 12.24 -1.45
CA SER A 128 -18.62 11.26 -2.21
C SER A 128 -18.26 11.33 -3.68
N VAL A 129 -17.66 10.27 -4.21
CA VAL A 129 -17.21 10.20 -5.61
C VAL A 129 -18.10 9.26 -6.41
N PRO A 130 -18.84 9.74 -7.42
CA PRO A 130 -19.72 8.88 -8.23
C PRO A 130 -18.93 7.89 -9.10
N ALA A 131 -19.58 6.77 -9.43
CA ALA A 131 -19.10 5.86 -10.47
C ALA A 131 -18.78 6.61 -11.77
N GLY A 132 -17.73 6.18 -12.47
CA GLY A 132 -17.24 6.86 -13.67
C GLY A 132 -16.36 8.09 -13.41
N THR A 133 -16.23 8.55 -12.16
CA THR A 133 -15.26 9.56 -11.76
C THR A 133 -14.09 8.89 -11.05
N ASN A 134 -12.89 8.94 -11.64
CA ASN A 134 -11.75 8.16 -11.15
C ASN A 134 -11.00 8.80 -9.96
N THR A 135 -11.02 10.12 -9.84
CA THR A 135 -10.24 10.85 -8.83
C THR A 135 -11.04 11.99 -8.22
N ALA A 136 -10.79 12.28 -6.94
CA ALA A 136 -11.33 13.46 -6.27
C ALA A 136 -10.44 13.87 -5.09
N THR A 137 -10.46 15.14 -4.71
CA THR A 137 -9.72 15.66 -3.57
C THR A 137 -10.65 16.47 -2.68
N GLN A 138 -10.55 16.28 -1.38
CA GLN A 138 -11.23 17.07 -0.36
C GLN A 138 -10.18 17.70 0.56
N ASN A 139 -10.20 19.01 0.74
CA ASN A 139 -9.38 19.63 1.79
C ASN A 139 -10.05 19.46 3.16
N MET A 140 -9.23 19.29 4.18
CA MET A 140 -9.64 19.11 5.56
C MET A 140 -8.98 20.18 6.44
N GLY A 141 -9.73 20.73 7.37
CA GLY A 141 -9.26 21.65 8.40
C GLY A 141 -9.44 21.05 9.79
N PHE A 142 -8.49 21.32 10.68
CA PHE A 142 -8.51 20.83 12.06
C PHE A 142 -8.19 21.95 13.04
N LYS A 143 -8.99 22.10 14.10
CA LYS A 143 -8.81 23.15 15.09
C LYS A 143 -8.80 22.59 16.50
N LEU A 144 -7.64 22.53 17.14
CA LEU A 144 -7.53 22.11 18.53
C LEU A 144 -7.96 23.24 19.46
N ASN A 145 -8.88 22.96 20.38
CA ASN A 145 -9.32 23.91 21.40
C ASN A 145 -8.67 23.55 22.75
N THR A 146 -7.78 24.42 23.23
CA THR A 146 -7.10 24.25 24.52
C THR A 146 -8.05 24.45 25.71
N THR A 147 -7.62 24.00 26.88
CA THR A 147 -8.42 24.06 28.11
C THR A 147 -8.80 25.50 28.47
N LYS A 148 -10.00 25.68 29.03
CA LYS A 148 -10.48 26.97 29.58
C LYS A 148 -10.26 27.10 31.09
N LYS A 149 -9.57 26.12 31.69
CA LYS A 149 -9.19 26.13 33.11
C LYS A 149 -8.17 27.24 33.40
N SER A 150 -7.86 27.51 34.66
CA SER A 150 -6.89 28.53 35.04
C SER A 150 -5.44 28.23 34.59
N ALA A 151 -5.14 26.97 34.27
CA ALA A 151 -3.84 26.51 33.79
C ALA A 151 -3.98 25.27 32.90
N GLU A 152 -3.02 25.06 32.01
CA GLU A 152 -2.88 23.82 31.23
C GLU A 152 -2.36 22.68 32.10
N VAL A 153 -2.79 21.45 31.80
CA VAL A 153 -2.22 20.25 32.40
C VAL A 153 -1.06 19.79 31.51
N ALA A 154 0.15 19.78 32.05
CA ALA A 154 1.33 19.34 31.30
C ALA A 154 1.19 17.85 30.90
N GLY A 155 1.58 17.53 29.68
CA GLY A 155 1.52 16.16 29.15
C GLY A 155 1.58 16.13 27.63
N GLN A 156 1.81 14.93 27.08
CA GLN A 156 1.73 14.68 25.64
C GLN A 156 0.29 14.28 25.29
N TYR A 157 -0.41 15.12 24.52
CA TYR A 157 -1.79 14.85 24.12
C TYR A 157 -1.80 14.09 22.81
N ASN A 158 -2.41 12.90 22.82
CA ASN A 158 -2.50 12.03 21.67
C ASN A 158 -3.96 11.75 21.31
N GLY A 159 -4.23 11.62 20.03
CA GLY A 159 -5.52 11.20 19.49
C GLY A 159 -5.38 10.86 18.02
N ARG A 160 -6.42 10.29 17.44
CA ARG A 160 -6.49 9.97 16.01
C ARG A 160 -7.74 10.54 15.39
N VAL A 161 -7.61 11.01 14.16
CA VAL A 161 -8.71 11.13 13.20
C VAL A 161 -8.74 9.85 12.37
N ILE A 162 -9.91 9.26 12.20
CA ILE A 162 -10.13 7.97 11.56
C ILE A 162 -11.09 8.20 10.39
N TYR A 163 -10.67 7.77 9.19
CA TYR A 163 -11.49 7.84 7.99
C TYR A 163 -12.00 6.44 7.62
N ASN A 164 -13.24 6.36 7.15
CA ASN A 164 -13.86 5.11 6.72
C ASN A 164 -14.39 5.27 5.30
N ALA A 165 -14.07 4.34 4.42
CA ALA A 165 -14.57 4.30 3.05
C ALA A 165 -15.63 3.22 2.88
N SER A 166 -16.71 3.53 2.18
CA SER A 166 -17.74 2.56 1.80
C SER A 166 -18.33 2.87 0.43
N VAL A 167 -18.74 1.83 -0.30
CA VAL A 167 -19.43 1.96 -1.59
C VAL A 167 -20.92 1.80 -1.36
N GLY A 168 -21.72 2.76 -1.80
CA GLY A 168 -23.15 2.75 -1.57
C GLY A 168 -23.87 3.85 -2.33
N ASP A 169 -25.08 4.18 -1.88
CA ASP A 169 -25.80 5.35 -2.39
C ASP A 169 -25.08 6.62 -1.91
N LYS A 170 -25.38 7.77 -2.54
CA LYS A 170 -24.73 9.03 -2.16
C LYS A 170 -25.07 9.36 -0.71
N ASN A 171 -24.07 9.33 0.17
CA ASN A 171 -24.22 9.87 1.51
C ASN A 171 -24.18 11.39 1.38
N GLY A 172 -25.35 12.03 1.48
CA GLY A 172 -25.43 13.49 1.48
C GLY A 172 -24.58 14.04 2.62
N GLY A 173 -23.62 14.92 2.30
CA GLY A 173 -22.97 15.74 3.32
C GLY A 173 -24.05 16.55 4.03
N THR A 174 -24.22 16.31 5.33
CA THR A 174 -25.18 17.06 6.14
C THR A 174 -24.67 18.47 6.34
N THR A 175 -25.36 19.42 5.68
CA THR A 175 -25.52 20.81 6.11
C THR A 175 -26.08 20.83 7.54
N SER A 176 -25.55 21.72 8.40
CA SER A 176 -25.99 21.92 9.78
C SER A 176 -27.50 22.22 9.90
N GLY A 177 -28.17 21.69 10.92
CA GLY A 177 -29.50 22.14 11.31
C GLY A 177 -30.22 21.21 12.29
N ASP A 178 -30.11 21.56 13.57
CA ASP A 178 -30.95 21.25 14.72
C ASP A 178 -32.31 20.53 14.46
N SER A 179 -32.54 19.42 15.16
CA SER A 179 -33.83 19.09 15.80
C SER A 179 -33.76 17.80 16.63
N THR A 180 -33.88 18.00 17.94
CA THR A 180 -34.34 17.06 18.97
C THR A 180 -35.50 16.16 18.50
N SER A 181 -35.44 14.85 18.73
CA SER A 181 -36.55 14.07 19.30
C SER A 181 -36.12 12.64 19.68
N SER A 182 -36.71 12.21 20.78
CA SER A 182 -36.48 11.10 21.68
C SER A 182 -37.00 9.72 21.23
N GLY A 183 -36.37 8.67 21.80
CA GLY A 183 -36.98 7.37 22.14
C GLY A 183 -37.21 6.42 20.96
N THR A 184 -37.03 5.11 21.05
CA THR A 184 -37.18 4.18 22.18
C THR A 184 -36.51 2.85 21.80
N GLY A 185 -36.01 2.09 22.78
CA GLY A 185 -35.10 0.97 22.56
C GLY A 185 -35.67 -0.29 21.91
N SER A 186 -34.78 -1.25 21.64
CA SER A 186 -34.77 -2.56 22.28
C SER A 186 -33.65 -3.42 21.72
N THR A 187 -32.72 -3.78 22.61
CA THR A 187 -32.20 -5.12 22.89
C THR A 187 -32.08 -6.16 21.76
N GLY A 188 -30.86 -6.69 21.62
CA GLY A 188 -30.64 -8.12 21.44
C GLY A 188 -30.23 -8.55 20.05
N GLY A 189 -28.97 -8.95 19.91
CA GLY A 189 -28.46 -9.58 18.69
C GLY A 189 -26.95 -9.68 18.68
N THR A 190 -26.38 -10.37 19.66
CA THR A 190 -25.02 -10.90 19.54
C THR A 190 -25.03 -11.94 18.43
N GLU A 191 -24.51 -11.58 17.26
CA GLU A 191 -23.95 -12.55 16.33
C GLU A 191 -22.51 -12.17 16.02
N SER A 192 -21.62 -13.00 16.55
CA SER A 192 -20.31 -13.28 16.02
C SER A 192 -20.45 -13.61 14.53
N SER A 193 -20.27 -12.62 13.66
CA SER A 193 -19.99 -12.86 12.26
C SER A 193 -18.49 -12.68 12.06
N GLY A 194 -17.85 -13.79 11.68
CA GLY A 194 -16.42 -13.97 11.62
C GLY A 194 -15.72 -12.88 10.83
N GLY A 195 -14.48 -12.62 11.23
CA GLY A 195 -13.55 -11.81 10.47
C GLY A 195 -13.64 -12.19 9.00
N THR A 196 -14.05 -11.24 8.18
CA THR A 196 -13.81 -11.32 6.76
C THR A 196 -12.30 -11.40 6.61
N VAL A 197 -11.86 -12.60 6.24
CA VAL A 197 -10.56 -12.86 5.67
C VAL A 197 -10.33 -11.81 4.60
N THR A 198 -9.51 -10.81 4.91
CA THR A 198 -8.93 -9.95 3.89
C THR A 198 -8.04 -10.85 3.06
N THR A 199 -8.55 -11.22 1.88
CA THR A 199 -7.73 -11.61 0.75
C THR A 199 -6.50 -10.68 0.72
N PRO A 200 -5.26 -11.20 0.54
CA PRO A 200 -4.08 -10.35 0.43
C PRO A 200 -4.37 -9.28 -0.61
N SER A 201 -4.24 -8.01 -0.22
CA SER A 201 -4.03 -6.94 -1.19
C SER A 201 -2.92 -7.44 -2.10
N GLU A 202 -3.21 -7.63 -3.39
CA GLU A 202 -2.18 -7.94 -4.38
C GLU A 202 -1.10 -6.87 -4.21
N LEU A 203 0.15 -7.29 -3.98
CA LEU A 203 1.27 -6.37 -3.82
C LEU A 203 1.31 -5.47 -5.05
N LYS A 204 1.23 -4.16 -4.86
CA LYS A 204 1.32 -3.23 -6.00
C LYS A 204 2.70 -3.38 -6.63
N THR A 205 2.72 -3.72 -7.91
CA THR A 205 3.95 -3.83 -8.67
C THR A 205 3.97 -2.87 -9.85
N LEU A 206 5.15 -2.32 -10.13
CA LEU A 206 5.42 -1.46 -11.28
C LEU A 206 6.36 -2.19 -12.23
N ASP A 207 6.13 -2.06 -13.53
CA ASP A 207 7.12 -2.37 -14.55
C ASP A 207 7.73 -1.06 -15.05
N ILE A 208 9.04 -0.92 -14.87
CA ILE A 208 9.83 0.23 -15.33
C ILE A 208 10.97 -0.32 -16.17
N GLU A 209 11.01 0.06 -17.45
CA GLU A 209 12.00 -0.42 -18.42
C GLU A 209 12.12 -1.97 -18.50
N GLY A 210 11.00 -2.69 -18.32
CA GLY A 210 10.97 -4.16 -18.35
C GLY A 210 11.43 -4.83 -17.04
N THR A 211 11.71 -4.05 -15.99
CA THR A 211 12.05 -4.56 -14.66
C THR A 211 10.87 -4.37 -13.72
N LYS A 212 10.52 -5.42 -12.98
CA LYS A 212 9.43 -5.38 -12.00
C LYS A 212 9.91 -4.90 -10.65
N TYR A 213 9.13 -4.02 -10.04
CA TYR A 213 9.36 -3.47 -8.72
C TYR A 213 8.11 -3.60 -7.86
N VAL A 214 8.26 -3.99 -6.60
CA VAL A 214 7.23 -3.92 -5.58
C VAL A 214 7.22 -2.51 -4.99
N VAL A 215 6.06 -1.88 -4.92
CA VAL A 215 5.89 -0.60 -4.22
C VAL A 215 5.81 -0.88 -2.72
N LEU A 216 6.79 -0.41 -1.94
CA LEU A 216 6.80 -0.54 -0.48
C LEU A 216 6.08 0.63 0.20
N GLU A 217 6.07 1.79 -0.45
CA GLU A 217 5.40 3.00 0.05
C GLU A 217 5.18 3.97 -1.11
N GLU A 218 3.98 4.53 -1.19
CA GLU A 218 3.68 5.68 -2.06
C GLU A 218 3.97 6.96 -1.30
N ARG A 219 4.57 7.93 -1.99
CA ARG A 219 4.95 9.22 -1.43
C ARG A 219 4.30 10.34 -2.24
N GLU A 220 4.33 11.54 -1.68
CA GLU A 220 3.84 12.73 -2.38
C GLU A 220 4.63 12.98 -3.68
N ASN A 221 4.10 13.87 -4.54
CA ASN A 221 4.77 14.32 -5.77
C ASN A 221 5.12 13.18 -6.75
N ASN A 222 4.25 12.18 -6.88
CA ASN A 222 4.45 11.01 -7.74
C ASN A 222 5.73 10.21 -7.39
N GLN A 223 6.21 10.29 -6.16
CA GLN A 223 7.34 9.49 -5.72
C GLN A 223 6.86 8.16 -5.13
N ALA A 224 7.68 7.13 -5.25
CA ALA A 224 7.44 5.86 -4.58
C ALA A 224 8.75 5.28 -4.06
N LEU A 225 8.71 4.72 -2.85
CA LEU A 225 9.73 3.77 -2.40
C LEU A 225 9.40 2.43 -3.03
N VAL A 226 10.28 1.96 -3.90
CA VAL A 226 10.14 0.70 -4.61
C VAL A 226 11.29 -0.22 -4.27
N MET A 227 11.07 -1.52 -4.46
CA MET A 227 12.07 -2.57 -4.29
C MET A 227 12.01 -3.51 -5.49
N THR A 228 13.15 -4.02 -6.00
CA THR A 228 13.09 -5.00 -7.11
C THR A 228 12.25 -6.21 -6.71
N ALA A 229 11.36 -6.67 -7.59
CA ALA A 229 10.57 -7.87 -7.36
C ALA A 229 11.43 -9.14 -7.43
N ASP A 230 12.47 -9.12 -8.27
CA ASP A 230 13.42 -10.21 -8.42
C ASP A 230 14.76 -9.90 -7.74
N SER A 231 15.48 -10.96 -7.38
CA SER A 231 16.84 -10.86 -6.85
C SER A 231 17.80 -10.41 -7.94
N ILE A 232 18.69 -9.48 -7.60
CA ILE A 232 19.84 -9.10 -8.46
C ILE A 232 21.07 -9.99 -8.25
N GLY A 233 20.87 -11.14 -7.60
CA GLY A 233 21.89 -12.14 -7.30
C GLY A 233 22.32 -12.16 -5.84
N LYS A 234 22.91 -13.29 -5.43
CA LYS A 234 23.34 -13.52 -4.05
C LYS A 234 24.63 -12.79 -3.72
N ARG A 235 24.64 -12.01 -2.64
CA ARG A 235 25.81 -11.28 -2.17
C ARG A 235 25.95 -11.39 -0.67
N ALA A 236 27.20 -11.33 -0.21
CA ALA A 236 27.46 -11.21 1.22
C ALA A 236 27.25 -9.76 1.64
N PHE A 237 26.71 -9.58 2.85
CA PHE A 237 26.53 -8.26 3.45
C PHE A 237 27.90 -7.59 3.65
N HIS A 238 28.84 -8.35 4.22
CA HIS A 238 30.21 -7.92 4.42
C HIS A 238 31.21 -9.10 4.30
N PRO A 239 31.79 -9.35 3.11
CA PRO A 239 32.88 -10.29 2.95
C PRO A 239 34.22 -9.55 3.12
N GLY A 240 34.78 -9.58 4.34
CA GLY A 240 36.09 -8.99 4.66
C GLY A 240 36.58 -9.31 6.08
N ASP A 241 37.83 -8.95 6.35
CA ASP A 241 38.58 -9.17 7.60
C ASP A 241 38.41 -8.00 8.61
N ARG A 242 37.35 -7.17 8.50
CA ARG A 242 37.08 -6.16 9.53
C ARG A 242 36.82 -6.88 10.86
N ASP A 243 37.64 -6.57 11.86
CA ASP A 243 37.81 -7.41 13.04
C ASP A 243 36.67 -7.31 14.08
N ASP A 244 35.76 -6.33 13.99
CA ASP A 244 34.84 -6.11 15.12
C ASP A 244 33.55 -5.33 14.82
N GLN A 245 32.87 -5.54 13.68
CA GLN A 245 31.42 -5.19 13.48
C GLN A 245 30.97 -5.43 12.03
N LEU A 246 30.62 -6.68 11.69
CA LEU A 246 30.26 -7.05 10.32
C LEU A 246 28.79 -6.75 9.96
N SER A 247 27.94 -6.47 10.96
CA SER A 247 26.53 -6.17 10.76
C SER A 247 26.24 -4.70 10.44
N ILE A 248 27.23 -3.79 10.49
CA ILE A 248 27.03 -2.38 10.14
C ILE A 248 26.76 -2.26 8.64
N TYR A 249 25.65 -1.62 8.28
CA TYR A 249 25.25 -1.40 6.90
C TYR A 249 26.11 -0.32 6.22
N GLU A 250 26.33 0.82 6.89
CA GLU A 250 27.12 1.94 6.36
C GLU A 250 28.54 1.50 5.97
N GLY A 251 28.89 1.73 4.71
CA GLY A 251 30.22 1.40 4.17
C GLY A 251 30.49 -0.11 4.10
N SER A 252 29.46 -0.94 4.31
CA SER A 252 29.54 -2.37 4.03
C SER A 252 29.77 -2.61 2.55
N ARG A 253 30.18 -3.83 2.19
CA ARG A 253 30.37 -4.15 0.77
C ARG A 253 29.05 -4.12 0.00
N ILE A 254 27.96 -4.55 0.62
CA ILE A 254 26.64 -4.51 -0.04
C ILE A 254 26.15 -3.08 -0.21
N ASP A 255 26.33 -2.21 0.77
CA ASP A 255 26.05 -0.77 0.66
C ASP A 255 26.85 -0.13 -0.48
N ASN A 256 28.18 -0.31 -0.47
CA ASN A 256 29.06 0.23 -1.51
C ASN A 256 28.71 -0.31 -2.90
N TYR A 257 28.33 -1.59 -3.01
CA TYR A 257 27.91 -2.19 -4.27
C TYR A 257 26.61 -1.57 -4.79
N LEU A 258 25.60 -1.38 -3.93
CA LEU A 258 24.32 -0.83 -4.35
C LEU A 258 24.46 0.61 -4.84
N GLU A 259 25.21 1.44 -4.10
CA GLU A 259 25.40 2.86 -4.41
C GLU A 259 26.35 3.08 -5.60
N ASN A 260 27.50 2.39 -5.63
CA ASN A 260 28.57 2.73 -6.57
C ASN A 260 28.62 1.83 -7.80
N GLU A 261 28.08 0.62 -7.76
CA GLU A 261 28.11 -0.32 -8.89
C GLU A 261 26.72 -0.52 -9.49
N TRP A 262 25.74 -0.97 -8.69
CA TRP A 262 24.41 -1.31 -9.19
C TRP A 262 23.64 -0.10 -9.69
N TYR A 263 23.53 0.96 -8.87
CA TYR A 263 22.87 2.22 -9.27
C TYR A 263 23.53 2.82 -10.51
N ASN A 264 24.87 2.88 -10.55
CA ASN A 264 25.60 3.43 -11.69
C ASN A 264 25.42 2.64 -12.99
N GLY A 265 25.12 1.33 -12.88
CA GLY A 265 24.81 0.44 -13.99
C GLY A 265 23.39 0.58 -14.55
N LEU A 266 22.49 1.34 -13.91
CA LEU A 266 21.15 1.61 -14.43
C LEU A 266 21.19 2.55 -15.64
N SER A 267 20.08 2.58 -16.40
CA SER A 267 19.90 3.50 -17.52
C SER A 267 20.01 4.96 -17.07
N SER A 268 20.31 5.88 -18.00
CA SER A 268 20.35 7.32 -17.70
C SER A 268 19.01 7.82 -17.18
N THR A 269 17.91 7.32 -17.73
CA THR A 269 16.53 7.66 -17.32
C THR A 269 16.29 7.27 -15.86
N MET A 270 16.59 6.02 -15.50
CA MET A 270 16.45 5.54 -14.12
C MET A 270 17.33 6.34 -13.15
N LYS A 271 18.58 6.63 -13.52
CA LYS A 271 19.49 7.38 -12.64
C LYS A 271 19.01 8.80 -12.36
N MET A 272 18.37 9.47 -13.32
CA MET A 272 17.79 10.80 -13.11
C MET A 272 16.53 10.76 -12.23
N ALA A 273 15.69 9.74 -12.42
CA ALA A 273 14.43 9.62 -11.70
C ALA A 273 14.61 9.18 -10.24
N ILE A 274 15.64 8.38 -9.95
CA ILE A 274 15.96 7.93 -8.60
C ILE A 274 16.46 9.11 -7.77
N GLN A 275 15.82 9.33 -6.62
CA GLN A 275 16.18 10.36 -5.66
C GLN A 275 17.05 9.79 -4.56
N THR A 276 18.04 10.57 -4.11
CA THR A 276 18.74 10.27 -2.86
C THR A 276 17.78 10.24 -1.70
N SER A 277 17.91 9.23 -0.84
CA SER A 277 17.11 9.05 0.35
C SER A 277 18.00 8.94 1.58
N ASP A 278 17.60 9.64 2.64
CA ASP A 278 18.21 9.47 3.94
C ASP A 278 17.68 8.18 4.59
N ILE A 279 18.61 7.26 4.83
CA ILE A 279 18.32 5.97 5.45
C ILE A 279 19.11 5.83 6.74
N LYS A 280 18.51 5.13 7.69
CA LYS A 280 19.14 4.75 8.95
C LYS A 280 18.94 3.26 9.17
N GLN A 281 20.01 2.59 9.58
CA GLN A 281 19.96 1.19 10.02
C GLN A 281 19.25 1.11 11.39
N SER A 282 18.49 0.05 11.62
CA SER A 282 17.92 -0.29 12.92
C SER A 282 18.45 -1.64 13.41
N SER A 283 18.18 -1.97 14.67
CA SER A 283 18.49 -3.29 15.23
C SER A 283 17.24 -3.96 15.78
N TYR A 284 17.24 -5.29 15.87
CA TYR A 284 16.14 -6.07 16.43
C TYR A 284 16.62 -6.94 17.58
N SER A 285 15.96 -6.86 18.75
CA SER A 285 16.41 -7.56 19.96
C SER A 285 16.20 -9.07 19.90
N ASN A 286 15.28 -9.50 19.04
CA ASN A 286 15.06 -10.88 18.66
C ASN A 286 14.60 -10.92 17.20
N ASN A 287 14.40 -12.12 16.66
CA ASN A 287 13.94 -12.30 15.28
C ASN A 287 12.42 -11.99 15.13
N SER A 288 11.92 -10.93 15.78
CA SER A 288 10.54 -10.45 15.67
C SER A 288 10.51 -9.04 15.08
N PRO A 289 9.60 -8.76 14.12
CA PRO A 289 9.42 -7.43 13.55
C PRO A 289 8.97 -6.37 14.57
N ASP A 290 8.47 -6.77 15.76
CA ASP A 290 8.07 -5.83 16.82
C ASP A 290 9.23 -5.41 17.74
N SER A 291 10.40 -6.03 17.59
CA SER A 291 11.50 -5.90 18.57
C SER A 291 12.52 -4.81 18.22
N LYS A 292 12.12 -3.86 17.37
CA LYS A 292 12.97 -2.79 16.83
C LYS A 292 13.59 -1.94 17.95
N GLN A 293 14.87 -1.62 17.79
CA GLN A 293 15.70 -0.80 18.66
C GLN A 293 16.48 0.23 17.84
N GLU A 294 16.75 1.38 18.45
CA GLU A 294 17.56 2.46 17.85
C GLU A 294 19.07 2.24 17.99
N THR A 295 19.50 1.28 18.82
CA THR A 295 20.90 0.95 19.03
C THR A 295 21.18 -0.51 18.65
N GLY A 296 22.34 -0.71 18.05
CA GLY A 296 22.86 -2.00 17.63
C GLY A 296 23.52 -2.81 18.75
N PRO A 297 24.14 -3.95 18.37
CA PRO A 297 24.99 -4.73 19.27
C PRO A 297 26.00 -3.87 20.02
N ASN A 298 26.21 -4.14 21.30
CA ASN A 298 27.13 -3.40 22.17
C ASN A 298 26.84 -1.88 22.29
N GLY A 299 25.60 -1.46 22.04
CA GLY A 299 25.21 -0.04 22.11
C GLY A 299 25.62 0.78 20.88
N GLN A 300 25.94 0.12 19.77
CA GLN A 300 26.32 0.80 18.53
C GLN A 300 25.25 1.80 18.08
N VAL A 301 25.66 3.03 17.78
CA VAL A 301 24.77 4.06 17.21
C VAL A 301 24.97 4.11 15.70
N TYR A 302 23.88 4.04 14.95
CA TYR A 302 23.92 4.08 13.50
C TYR A 302 23.73 5.50 12.97
N ASN A 303 24.55 5.88 11.99
CA ASN A 303 24.42 7.15 11.29
C ASN A 303 23.25 7.12 10.32
N THR A 304 22.68 8.30 10.05
CA THR A 304 21.85 8.53 8.87
C THR A 304 22.77 8.77 7.69
N ILE A 305 22.58 8.01 6.61
CA ILE A 305 23.36 8.12 5.38
C ILE A 305 22.42 8.38 4.20
N SER A 306 22.89 9.14 3.21
CA SER A 306 22.12 9.40 1.99
C SER A 306 22.55 8.45 0.87
N ARG A 307 21.58 7.77 0.24
CA ARG A 307 21.81 6.75 -0.81
C ARG A 307 20.78 6.84 -1.92
N HIS A 308 21.20 6.57 -3.15
CA HIS A 308 20.29 6.39 -4.28
C HIS A 308 19.65 5.00 -4.24
N ALA A 309 20.43 3.97 -3.93
CA ALA A 309 19.95 2.59 -3.84
C ALA A 309 20.48 1.90 -2.58
N PHE A 310 19.64 1.10 -1.94
CA PHE A 310 19.94 0.53 -0.62
C PHE A 310 19.22 -0.80 -0.38
N LEU A 311 19.61 -1.53 0.67
CA LEU A 311 18.80 -2.64 1.16
C LEU A 311 17.57 -2.12 1.92
N PRO A 312 16.38 -2.69 1.68
CA PRO A 312 15.19 -2.34 2.46
C PRO A 312 15.39 -2.68 3.95
N SER A 313 14.73 -1.94 4.82
CA SER A 313 14.61 -2.28 6.25
C SER A 313 13.46 -3.26 6.46
N VAL A 314 13.49 -3.94 7.59
CA VAL A 314 12.37 -4.75 8.08
C VAL A 314 11.10 -3.89 8.19
N SER A 315 11.23 -2.66 8.68
CA SER A 315 10.11 -1.73 8.83
C SER A 315 9.48 -1.32 7.50
N GLU A 316 10.27 -1.12 6.44
CA GLU A 316 9.76 -0.77 5.11
C GLU A 316 9.03 -1.94 4.45
N ILE A 317 9.56 -3.16 4.56
CA ILE A 317 8.87 -4.34 4.05
C ILE A 317 7.56 -4.59 4.83
N GLY A 318 7.58 -4.35 6.15
CA GLY A 318 6.43 -4.45 7.03
C GLY A 318 5.26 -3.51 6.70
N LYS A 319 5.46 -2.50 5.84
CA LYS A 319 4.38 -1.64 5.34
C LYS A 319 3.43 -2.39 4.40
N VAL A 320 3.94 -3.39 3.67
CA VAL A 320 3.19 -4.09 2.61
C VAL A 320 3.06 -5.59 2.84
N VAL A 321 3.84 -6.16 3.77
CA VAL A 321 3.76 -7.56 4.16
C VAL A 321 3.46 -7.66 5.66
N ASP A 322 2.44 -8.43 6.02
CA ASP A 322 2.24 -8.85 7.40
C ASP A 322 3.37 -9.81 7.81
N LEU A 323 4.43 -9.26 8.40
CA LEU A 323 5.63 -10.01 8.80
C LEU A 323 5.38 -11.01 9.94
N LYS A 324 4.20 -11.00 10.56
CA LYS A 324 3.78 -11.98 11.58
C LYS A 324 3.06 -13.16 10.98
N ASN A 325 2.71 -13.10 9.69
CA ASN A 325 2.02 -14.15 8.97
C ASN A 325 3.01 -14.90 8.06
N PRO A 326 3.40 -16.15 8.42
CA PRO A 326 4.34 -16.95 7.65
C PRO A 326 3.99 -17.12 6.18
N ASP A 327 2.72 -17.31 5.86
CA ASP A 327 2.28 -17.56 4.49
C ASP A 327 2.40 -16.30 3.63
N LYS A 328 2.10 -15.12 4.20
CA LYS A 328 2.26 -13.83 3.51
C LYS A 328 3.73 -13.53 3.22
N VAL A 329 4.62 -13.78 4.19
CA VAL A 329 6.07 -13.62 4.01
C VAL A 329 6.59 -14.58 2.95
N LYS A 330 6.21 -15.88 3.02
CA LYS A 330 6.60 -16.87 2.01
C LYS A 330 6.17 -16.48 0.60
N MET A 331 4.94 -16.01 0.47
CA MET A 331 4.39 -15.59 -0.82
C MET A 331 5.14 -14.36 -1.37
N PHE A 332 5.44 -13.37 -0.53
CA PHE A 332 6.25 -12.20 -0.90
C PHE A 332 7.69 -12.56 -1.32
N LEU A 333 8.28 -13.52 -0.61
CA LEU A 333 9.64 -13.96 -0.87
C LEU A 333 9.74 -14.90 -2.07
N ASN A 334 8.66 -15.60 -2.44
CA ASN A 334 8.62 -16.52 -3.58
C ASN A 334 9.82 -17.50 -3.61
N GLY A 335 10.15 -18.07 -2.44
CA GLY A 335 11.18 -19.10 -2.30
C GLY A 335 12.62 -18.60 -2.16
N ILE A 336 12.87 -17.28 -2.06
CA ILE A 336 14.21 -16.73 -1.82
C ILE A 336 14.35 -16.08 -0.45
N ASP A 337 15.56 -16.13 0.11
CA ASP A 337 15.90 -15.46 1.36
C ASP A 337 16.59 -14.13 1.05
N ILE A 338 16.07 -13.01 1.54
CA ILE A 338 16.56 -11.67 1.18
C ILE A 338 17.18 -10.95 2.36
N TRP A 339 18.29 -10.25 2.11
CA TRP A 339 18.87 -9.34 3.09
C TRP A 339 17.94 -8.15 3.38
N THR A 340 17.94 -7.72 4.65
CA THR A 340 17.55 -6.36 5.03
C THR A 340 18.79 -5.56 5.43
N ARG A 341 18.69 -4.24 5.54
CA ARG A 341 19.78 -3.43 6.09
C ARG A 341 19.93 -3.52 7.61
N ASP A 342 18.96 -4.11 8.32
CA ASP A 342 18.88 -4.05 9.78
C ASP A 342 19.72 -5.13 10.46
N SER A 343 20.21 -4.86 11.68
CA SER A 343 21.09 -5.76 12.43
C SER A 343 20.35 -6.59 13.47
N TYR A 344 20.90 -7.76 13.81
CA TYR A 344 20.45 -8.52 14.97
C TYR A 344 21.19 -8.06 16.23
N GLN A 345 20.47 -7.64 17.27
CA GLN A 345 21.07 -7.01 18.46
C GLN A 345 21.98 -7.97 19.24
N GLY A 346 21.68 -9.27 19.21
CA GLY A 346 22.41 -10.28 19.97
C GLY A 346 23.81 -10.60 19.45
N SER A 347 24.20 -10.10 18.26
CA SER A 347 25.50 -10.38 17.67
C SER A 347 25.94 -9.30 16.68
N ALA A 348 27.12 -8.72 16.91
CA ALA A 348 27.77 -7.75 16.00
C ALA A 348 28.14 -8.32 14.62
N ASN A 349 27.95 -9.63 14.43
CA ASN A 349 28.25 -10.34 13.19
C ASN A 349 27.00 -10.82 12.45
N SER A 350 25.81 -10.58 12.99
CA SER A 350 24.56 -11.06 12.43
C SER A 350 23.69 -9.93 11.91
N VAL A 351 23.09 -10.16 10.75
CA VAL A 351 22.20 -9.22 10.06
C VAL A 351 20.82 -9.86 9.98
N GLU A 352 19.78 -9.04 10.11
CA GLU A 352 18.40 -9.46 9.93
C GLU A 352 18.09 -9.68 8.45
N TYR A 353 17.45 -10.81 8.16
CA TYR A 353 17.01 -11.19 6.84
C TYR A 353 15.62 -11.82 6.93
N LEU A 354 14.90 -11.83 5.81
CA LEU A 354 13.63 -12.53 5.72
C LEU A 354 13.85 -13.88 5.05
N THR A 355 13.36 -14.95 5.67
CA THR A 355 13.50 -16.31 5.14
C THR A 355 12.20 -16.88 4.59
N ALA A 356 12.27 -17.45 3.38
CA ALA A 356 11.17 -18.16 2.75
C ALA A 356 10.94 -19.55 3.36
N TYR A 357 11.90 -20.08 4.12
CA TYR A 357 11.79 -21.41 4.71
C TYR A 357 10.68 -21.46 5.78
N ILE A 358 10.77 -20.58 6.78
CA ILE A 358 9.75 -20.45 7.83
C ILE A 358 8.80 -19.28 7.62
N GLY A 359 9.10 -18.33 6.72
CA GLY A 359 8.23 -17.18 6.48
C GLY A 359 8.34 -16.12 7.56
N SER A 360 9.54 -15.82 8.07
CA SER A 360 9.69 -14.85 9.15
C SER A 360 10.98 -14.08 9.05
N LEU A 361 11.10 -13.08 9.91
CA LEU A 361 12.37 -12.48 10.26
C LEU A 361 13.28 -13.53 10.91
N TYR A 362 14.56 -13.50 10.57
CA TYR A 362 15.61 -14.33 11.17
C TYR A 362 16.95 -13.62 11.02
N ASN A 363 17.98 -14.08 11.73
CA ASN A 363 19.31 -13.52 11.61
C ASN A 363 20.29 -14.49 10.96
N GLN A 364 21.25 -13.95 10.22
CA GLN A 364 22.30 -14.73 9.58
C GLN A 364 23.63 -13.99 9.67
N GLY A 365 24.73 -14.75 9.73
CA GLY A 365 26.07 -14.17 9.74
C GLY A 365 26.33 -13.34 8.47
N ALA A 366 26.85 -12.12 8.64
CA ALA A 366 27.06 -11.12 7.59
C ALA A 366 27.96 -11.58 6.41
N ARG A 367 28.75 -12.64 6.61
CA ARG A 367 29.58 -13.27 5.57
C ARG A 367 28.81 -14.21 4.64
N SER A 368 27.61 -14.63 5.04
CA SER A 368 26.74 -15.50 4.25
C SER A 368 26.25 -14.78 3.00
N LYS A 369 25.94 -15.51 1.94
CA LYS A 369 25.40 -14.94 0.70
C LYS A 369 23.90 -15.20 0.64
N LEU A 370 23.11 -14.13 0.67
CA LEU A 370 21.66 -14.16 0.47
C LEU A 370 21.28 -13.32 -0.74
N ASP A 371 20.06 -13.49 -1.21
CA ASP A 371 19.52 -12.74 -2.33
C ASP A 371 19.37 -11.26 -1.98
N VAL A 372 19.54 -10.41 -2.99
CA VAL A 372 19.54 -8.96 -2.84
C VAL A 372 18.40 -8.39 -3.66
N ARG A 373 17.52 -7.64 -3.00
CA ARG A 373 16.48 -6.84 -3.64
C ARG A 373 16.70 -5.37 -3.27
N PRO A 374 17.36 -4.57 -4.13
CA PRO A 374 17.57 -3.15 -3.87
C PRO A 374 16.24 -2.42 -3.75
N ALA A 375 16.20 -1.46 -2.85
CA ALA A 375 15.15 -0.47 -2.71
C ALA A 375 15.70 0.94 -2.98
N PHE A 376 14.82 1.81 -3.48
CA PHE A 376 15.14 3.20 -3.79
C PHE A 376 13.86 4.02 -3.94
N VAL A 377 13.99 5.33 -3.82
CA VAL A 377 12.89 6.27 -4.09
C VAL A 377 12.99 6.74 -5.52
N ILE A 378 11.89 6.66 -6.26
CA ILE A 378 11.83 7.06 -7.67
C ILE A 378 10.72 8.07 -7.89
N ASP A 379 11.01 9.13 -8.65
CA ASP A 379 10.02 10.04 -9.20
C ASP A 379 9.39 9.40 -10.44
N LEU A 380 8.15 8.93 -10.29
CA LEU A 380 7.41 8.25 -11.33
C LEU A 380 7.00 9.18 -12.49
N SER A 381 7.09 10.50 -12.33
CA SER A 381 6.85 11.44 -13.43
C SER A 381 8.00 11.50 -14.44
N GLN A 382 9.19 11.00 -14.05
CA GLN A 382 10.39 11.01 -14.87
C GLN A 382 10.65 9.68 -15.61
N VAL A 383 9.81 8.67 -15.37
CA VAL A 383 9.92 7.36 -16.01
C VAL A 383 8.59 6.92 -16.62
N ASN A 384 8.66 6.20 -17.73
CA ASN A 384 7.50 5.45 -18.19
C ASN A 384 7.38 4.18 -17.36
N TYR A 385 6.20 3.98 -16.76
CA TYR A 385 5.91 2.80 -16.00
C TYR A 385 4.50 2.27 -16.28
N SER A 386 4.29 1.00 -16.02
CA SER A 386 2.96 0.40 -16.00
C SER A 386 2.70 -0.30 -14.67
N VAL A 387 1.45 -0.29 -14.22
CA VAL A 387 1.05 -1.04 -13.02
C VAL A 387 0.79 -2.48 -13.44
N VAL A 388 1.53 -3.41 -12.84
CA VAL A 388 1.35 -4.84 -13.05
C VAL A 388 0.45 -5.38 -11.94
N LYS A 389 -0.59 -6.12 -12.35
CA LYS A 389 -1.50 -6.83 -11.45
C LYS A 389 -1.05 -8.27 -11.31
#